data_AF-A0A1X1URN7-F1
#
_entry.id   AF-A0A1X1URN7-F1
#
_cell.length_a   1.000
_cell.length_b   1.000
_cell.length_c   1.000
_cell.angle_alpha   90.00
_cell.angle_beta   90.00
_cell.angle_gamma   90.00
#
_symmetry.space_group_name_H-M   'P 1'
#
loop_
_entity.id
_entity.type
_entity.pdbx_description
1 polymer ?
#
loop_
_entity_poly.entity_id
_entity_poly.type
_entity_poly.pdbx_seq_one_letter_code
_entity_poly.pdbx_strand_id
1 'polypeptide(L)'
;MDPVQINAGAWYLLPRDWSSEHAYTWAVCEATTGEQVGKVTLDPATGAITTQVRVGHDRAASAAAASVQRFAAVVGPAGSE
;
A
#
# COMPACT_ATOMS: atom_id res chain seq x y z
N MET A 1 -4.77 -2.12 -14.06
CA MET A 1 -4.58 -3.19 -13.06
C MET A 1 -5.83 -3.30 -12.20
N ASP A 2 -6.21 -4.48 -11.71
CA ASP A 2 -7.34 -4.63 -10.77
C ASP A 2 -6.96 -4.24 -9.33
N PRO A 3 -7.88 -3.67 -8.54
CA PRO A 3 -7.64 -3.36 -7.13
C PRO A 3 -7.29 -4.61 -6.32
N VAL A 4 -6.17 -4.54 -5.59
CA VAL A 4 -5.65 -5.67 -4.80
C VAL A 4 -5.69 -5.35 -3.31
N GLN A 5 -6.09 -6.33 -2.49
CA GLN A 5 -5.90 -6.30 -1.05
C GLN A 5 -4.60 -7.04 -0.68
N ILE A 6 -3.82 -6.51 0.26
CA ILE A 6 -2.56 -7.13 0.69
C ILE A 6 -2.61 -7.41 2.20
N ASN A 7 -2.23 -8.62 2.62
CA ASN A 7 -1.94 -8.90 4.03
C ASN A 7 -0.51 -8.42 4.36
N ALA A 8 -0.38 -7.60 5.40
CA ALA A 8 0.88 -7.05 5.90
C ALA A 8 1.13 -7.47 7.36
N GLY A 9 0.84 -8.74 7.68
CA GLY A 9 0.94 -9.27 9.04
C GLY A 9 -0.23 -8.81 9.90
N ALA A 10 0.03 -7.90 10.84
CA ALA A 10 -0.98 -7.35 11.75
C ALA A 10 -1.91 -6.32 11.08
N TRP A 11 -1.72 -6.02 9.79
CA TRP A 11 -2.55 -5.08 9.04
C TRP A 11 -3.01 -5.65 7.71
N TYR A 12 -4.16 -5.17 7.22
CA TYR A 12 -4.60 -5.29 5.84
C TYR A 12 -4.43 -3.97 5.11
N LEU A 13 -3.99 -4.05 3.85
CA LEU A 13 -3.96 -2.93 2.92
C LEU A 13 -5.19 -3.05 2.02
N LEU A 14 -6.18 -2.19 2.23
CA LEU A 14 -7.45 -2.21 1.47
C LEU A 14 -7.40 -1.17 0.35
N PRO A 15 -7.69 -1.53 -0.91
CA PRO A 15 -7.63 -0.56 -2.00
C PRO A 15 -8.62 0.59 -1.77
N ARG A 16 -8.19 1.82 -2.04
CA ARG A 16 -8.99 3.05 -1.86
C ARG A 16 -9.05 3.91 -3.11
N ASP A 17 -7.91 4.19 -3.69
CA ASP A 17 -7.83 4.88 -4.98
C ASP A 17 -7.01 4.03 -5.93
N TRP A 18 -7.66 3.72 -7.04
CA TRP A 18 -7.18 2.86 -8.10
C TRP A 18 -7.52 3.44 -9.48
N SER A 19 -8.08 4.65 -9.50
CA SER A 19 -8.64 5.28 -10.69
C SER A 19 -7.59 5.92 -11.59
N SER A 20 -6.41 6.20 -11.03
CA SER A 20 -5.27 6.79 -11.73
C SER A 20 -4.19 5.73 -11.91
N GLU A 21 -3.77 5.48 -13.14
CA GLU A 21 -2.60 4.64 -13.45
C GLU A 21 -1.30 5.20 -12.83
N HIS A 22 -1.36 6.38 -12.22
CA HIS A 22 -0.25 7.10 -11.61
C HIS A 22 -0.16 6.95 -10.08
N ALA A 23 -1.18 6.40 -9.41
CA ALA A 23 -1.15 6.27 -7.96
C ALA A 23 -2.09 5.17 -7.46
N TYR A 24 -1.52 4.06 -7.00
CA TYR A 24 -2.25 3.00 -6.30
C TYR A 24 -2.22 3.28 -4.80
N THR A 25 -3.39 3.48 -4.20
CA THR A 25 -3.50 3.83 -2.78
C THR A 25 -4.30 2.77 -2.02
N TRP A 26 -3.74 2.37 -0.87
CA TRP A 26 -4.38 1.51 0.11
C TRP A 26 -4.61 2.22 1.44
N ALA A 27 -5.73 1.95 2.08
CA ALA A 27 -5.89 2.17 3.52
C ALA A 27 -5.12 1.09 4.30
N VAL A 28 -4.43 1.47 5.36
CA VAL A 28 -3.78 0.54 6.30
C VAL A 28 -4.73 0.33 7.49
N CYS A 29 -5.28 -0.87 7.61
CA CYS A 29 -6.23 -1.24 8.66
C CYS A 29 -5.64 -2.32 9.57
N GLU A 30 -5.81 -2.21 10.89
CA GLU A 30 -5.44 -3.28 11.82
C GLU A 30 -6.29 -4.53 11.52
N ALA A 31 -5.65 -5.70 11.48
CA ALA A 31 -6.25 -6.91 10.92
C ALA A 31 -7.35 -7.51 11.79
N THR A 32 -7.30 -7.28 13.10
CA THR A 32 -8.22 -7.84 14.09
C THR A 32 -9.43 -6.92 14.30
N THR A 33 -9.19 -5.61 14.41
CA THR A 33 -10.22 -4.61 14.72
C THR A 33 -10.80 -3.94 13.48
N GLY A 34 -10.09 -3.97 12.35
CA GLY A 34 -10.44 -3.23 11.15
C GLY A 34 -10.16 -1.72 11.23
N GLU A 35 -9.57 -1.24 12.33
CA GLU A 35 -9.31 0.18 12.55
C GLU A 35 -8.32 0.73 11.51
N GLN A 36 -8.71 1.80 10.81
CA GLN A 36 -7.81 2.48 9.87
C GLN A 36 -6.81 3.38 10.59
N VAL A 37 -5.55 2.98 10.53
CA VAL A 37 -4.43 3.68 11.17
C VAL A 37 -3.62 4.54 10.20
N GLY A 38 -3.84 4.38 8.89
CA GLY A 38 -3.18 5.20 7.88
C GLY A 38 -3.51 4.83 6.44
N LYS A 39 -2.61 5.19 5.53
CA LYS A 39 -2.61 4.81 4.12
C LYS A 39 -1.19 4.67 3.58
N VAL A 40 -1.06 3.93 2.49
CA VAL A 40 0.16 3.82 1.69
C VAL A 40 -0.19 4.03 0.22
N THR A 41 0.67 4.75 -0.50
CA THR A 41 0.52 5.03 -1.92
C THR A 41 1.77 4.57 -2.66
N LEU A 42 1.58 3.90 -3.79
CA LEU A 42 2.61 3.53 -4.77
C LEU A 42 2.38 4.34 -6.04
N ASP A 43 3.41 5.02 -6.52
CA ASP A 43 3.50 5.46 -7.91
C ASP A 43 4.11 4.30 -8.74
N PRO A 44 3.33 3.65 -9.62
CA PRO A 44 3.81 2.51 -10.39
C PRO A 44 4.75 2.92 -11.54
N ALA A 45 4.85 4.19 -11.91
CA ALA A 45 5.79 4.64 -12.94
C ALA A 45 7.22 4.77 -12.38
N THR A 46 7.34 5.23 -11.13
CA THR A 46 8.64 5.46 -10.48
C THR A 46 9.00 4.42 -9.43
N GLY A 47 8.03 3.65 -8.95
CA GLY A 47 8.17 2.76 -7.79
C GLY A 47 8.19 3.50 -6.45
N ALA A 48 7.93 4.81 -6.43
CA ALA A 48 7.94 5.60 -5.20
C ALA A 48 6.81 5.18 -4.26
N ILE A 49 7.15 4.96 -2.99
CA ILE A 49 6.22 4.55 -1.94
C ILE A 49 6.15 5.65 -0.88
N THR A 50 4.94 6.13 -0.60
CA THR A 50 4.67 7.11 0.46
C THR A 50 3.72 6.52 1.48
N THR A 51 4.08 6.58 2.75
CA THR A 51 3.23 6.15 3.87
C THR A 51 2.79 7.34 4.70
N GLN A 52 1.51 7.38 5.06
CA GLN A 52 0.94 8.37 5.98
C GLN A 52 0.15 7.63 7.05
N VAL A 53 0.68 7.57 8.26
CA VAL A 53 0.06 6.90 9.41
C VAL A 53 -0.16 7.87 10.56
N ARG A 54 -1.12 7.54 11.43
CA ARG A 54 -1.32 8.26 12.69
C ARG A 54 -0.09 8.11 13.58
N VAL A 55 0.17 9.11 14.43
CA VAL A 55 1.28 9.10 15.41
C VAL A 55 1.19 7.83 16.28
N GLY A 56 2.33 7.17 16.50
CA GLY A 56 2.42 5.92 17.26
C GLY A 56 2.23 4.64 16.44
N HIS A 57 1.95 4.73 15.14
CA HIS A 57 1.76 3.58 14.24
C HIS A 57 2.92 3.35 13.26
N ASP A 58 4.17 3.67 13.64
CA ASP A 58 5.35 3.55 12.77
C ASP A 58 5.58 2.12 12.27
N ARG A 59 5.19 1.12 13.07
CA ARG A 59 5.25 -0.29 12.66
C ARG A 59 4.26 -0.61 11.53
N ALA A 60 3.09 0.04 11.52
CA ALA A 60 2.11 -0.09 10.45
C ALA A 60 2.64 0.52 9.15
N ALA A 61 3.31 1.69 9.23
CA ALA A 61 3.96 2.31 8.07
C ALA A 61 5.04 1.39 7.49
N SER A 62 5.92 0.86 8.35
CA SER A 62 7.01 -0.03 7.92
C SER A 62 6.49 -1.31 7.28
N ALA A 63 5.47 -1.94 7.86
CA ALA A 63 4.85 -3.15 7.32
C ALA A 63 4.16 -2.88 5.98
N ALA A 64 3.41 -1.77 5.88
CA ALA A 64 2.74 -1.37 4.65
C ALA A 64 3.74 -1.12 3.52
N ALA A 65 4.80 -0.33 3.78
CA ALA A 65 5.84 -0.05 2.79
C ALA A 65 6.54 -1.32 2.31
N ALA A 66 6.95 -2.21 3.21
CA ALA A 66 7.62 -3.46 2.85
C ALA A 66 6.73 -4.38 2.00
N SER A 67 5.44 -4.48 2.31
CA SER A 67 4.51 -5.29 1.51
C SER A 67 4.25 -4.67 0.13
N VAL A 68 4.06 -3.34 0.05
CA VAL A 68 3.89 -2.63 -1.23
C VAL A 68 5.16 -2.70 -2.09
N GLN A 69 6.34 -2.65 -1.49
CA GLN A 69 7.60 -2.82 -2.21
C GLN A 69 7.72 -4.20 -2.88
N ARG A 70 7.31 -5.27 -2.18
CA ARG A 70 7.29 -6.62 -2.77
C ARG A 70 6.25 -6.73 -3.88
N PHE A 71 5.09 -6.10 -3.70
CA PHE A 71 4.08 -6.02 -4.73
C PHE A 71 4.63 -5.31 -5.98
N ALA A 72 5.23 -4.12 -5.82
CA ALA A 72 5.84 -3.34 -6.90
C ALA A 72 6.90 -4.14 -7.69
N ALA A 73 7.69 -4.95 -7.00
CA ALA A 73 8.71 -5.80 -7.63
C ALA A 73 8.12 -6.88 -8.55
N VAL A 74 6.86 -7.28 -8.35
CA VAL A 74 6.17 -8.28 -9.18
C VAL A 74 5.43 -7.63 -10.34
N VAL A 75 4.84 -6.45 -10.14
CA VAL A 75 4.10 -5.75 -11.21
C VAL A 75 5.01 -5.00 -12.17
N GLY A 76 6.26 -4.69 -11.77
CA GLY A 76 7.20 -3.89 -12.55
C GLY A 76 6.74 -2.43 -12.72
N PRO A 77 7.62 -1.54 -13.21
CA PRO A 77 7.18 -0.23 -13.65
C PRO A 77 6.24 -0.38 -14.84
N ALA A 78 5.12 0.36 -14.82
CA ALA A 78 4.18 0.40 -15.93
C ALA A 78 4.92 0.83 -17.21
N GLY A 79 5.19 -0.12 -18.11
CA GLY A 79 5.98 0.09 -19.33
C GLY A 79 7.17 -0.85 -19.54
N SER A 80 7.31 -1.91 -18.73
CA SER A 80 8.26 -3.00 -19.01
C SER A 80 7.54 -4.24 -19.55
N GLU A 81 7.01 -4.13 -20.77
CA GLU A 81 6.66 -5.25 -21.65
C GLU A 81 7.44 -5.13 -22.96
#